data_AF-A0A178F8F8-F1
#
_entry.id   AF-A0A178F8F8-F1
#
_cell.length_a   1.000
_cell.length_b   1.000
_cell.length_c   1.000
_cell.angle_alpha   90.00
_cell.angle_beta   90.00
_cell.angle_gamma   90.00
#
_symmetry.space_group_name_H-M   'P 1'
#
loop_
_entity.id
_entity.type
_entity.pdbx_description
1 polymer ?
#
loop_
_entity_poly.entity_id
_entity_poly.type
_entity_poly.pdbx_seq_one_letter_code
_entity_poly.pdbx_strand_id
1 'polypeptide(L)'
;MNLPRVFRELFQGCGETSEVGILPLRACMIEIFQNWSELGFVGECPYSFGEDEIAERDARFTDYEDWFKANEIARKCLDTDEEGWISPRVGYRGETPAEPRTV
;
A
#
# COMPACT_ATOMS: atom_id res chain seq x y z
N MET A 1 -22.76 11.44 5.66
CA MET A 1 -22.03 10.67 6.67
C MET A 1 -20.54 10.81 6.36
N ASN A 2 -19.72 11.29 7.30
CA ASN A 2 -18.27 11.30 7.16
C ASN A 2 -17.74 9.98 7.73
N LEU A 3 -17.18 9.12 6.89
CA LEU A 3 -16.53 7.89 7.33
C LEU A 3 -15.16 8.25 7.91
N PRO A 4 -14.84 7.88 9.16
CA PRO A 4 -13.51 8.08 9.73
C PRO A 4 -12.41 7.54 8.82
N ARG A 5 -11.31 8.29 8.73
CA ARG A 5 -10.15 7.99 7.87
C ARG A 5 -9.67 6.55 8.05
N VAL A 6 -9.56 6.11 9.30
CA VAL A 6 -9.06 4.79 9.68
C VAL A 6 -9.82 3.63 9.01
N PHE A 7 -11.12 3.77 8.75
CA PHE A 7 -11.88 2.70 8.08
C PHE A 7 -11.59 2.63 6.58
N ARG A 8 -11.36 3.79 5.94
CA ARG A 8 -10.93 3.84 4.54
C ARG A 8 -9.54 3.24 4.40
N GLU A 9 -8.62 3.63 5.27
CA GLU A 9 -7.25 3.13 5.29
C GLU A 9 -7.19 1.63 5.63
N LEU A 10 -8.00 1.16 6.58
CA LEU A 10 -8.13 -0.27 6.87
C LEU A 10 -8.59 -1.06 5.64
N PHE A 11 -9.65 -0.58 4.96
CA PHE A 11 -10.19 -1.26 3.79
C PHE A 11 -9.19 -1.31 2.63
N GLN A 12 -8.52 -0.19 2.37
CA GLN A 12 -7.48 -0.11 1.35
C GLN A 12 -6.29 -1.01 1.71
N GLY A 13 -5.83 -0.94 2.95
CA GLY A 13 -4.72 -1.74 3.46
C GLY A 13 -4.95 -3.25 3.34
N CYS A 14 -6.18 -3.74 3.53
CA CYS A 14 -6.51 -5.16 3.31
C CYS A 14 -6.28 -5.61 1.86
N GLY A 15 -6.52 -4.73 0.89
CA GLY A 15 -6.30 -5.02 -0.53
C GLY A 15 -4.85 -4.90 -0.96
N GLU A 16 -4.08 -4.03 -0.30
CA GLU A 16 -2.70 -3.68 -0.67
C GLU A 16 -1.65 -4.35 0.23
N THR A 17 -2.04 -5.24 1.15
CA THR A 17 -1.11 -5.83 2.14
C THR A 17 0.05 -6.58 1.49
N SER A 18 -0.16 -7.18 0.31
CA SER A 18 0.89 -7.86 -0.45
C SER A 18 1.96 -6.90 -0.98
N GLU A 19 1.57 -5.67 -1.29
CA GLU A 19 2.34 -4.65 -1.97
C GLU A 19 3.01 -3.71 -0.97
N VAL A 20 2.23 -3.23 0.00
CA VAL A 20 2.67 -2.24 1.00
C VAL A 20 3.04 -2.88 2.33
N GLY A 21 2.86 -4.20 2.47
CA GLY A 21 3.17 -4.94 3.69
C GLY A 21 2.09 -4.84 4.77
N ILE A 22 2.26 -5.63 5.84
CA ILE A 22 1.29 -5.75 6.94
C ILE A 22 1.30 -4.58 7.93
N LEU A 23 2.35 -3.75 7.90
CA LEU A 23 2.57 -2.70 8.89
C LEU A 23 1.51 -1.58 8.87
N PRO A 24 1.13 -1.01 7.71
CA PRO A 24 0.01 -0.07 7.62
C PRO A 24 -1.31 -0.63 8.13
N LEU A 25 -1.62 -1.89 7.78
CA LEU A 25 -2.84 -2.55 8.22
C LEU A 25 -2.86 -2.68 9.75
N ARG A 26 -1.74 -3.12 10.34
CA ARG A 26 -1.60 -3.23 11.80
C ARG A 26 -1.76 -1.87 12.49
N ALA A 27 -1.22 -0.78 11.91
CA ALA A 27 -1.41 0.56 12.44
C ALA A 27 -2.88 0.97 12.47
N CYS A 28 -3.64 0.70 11.40
CA CYS A 28 -5.08 0.96 11.35
C CYS A 28 -5.85 0.15 12.41
N MET A 29 -5.52 -1.13 12.59
CA MET A 29 -6.15 -1.98 13.60
C MET A 29 -5.88 -1.46 15.02
N ILE A 30 -4.64 -1.05 15.32
CA ILE A 30 -4.28 -0.46 16.62
C ILE A 30 -5.05 0.84 16.86
N GLU A 31 -5.17 1.72 15.86
CA GLU A 31 -5.95 2.96 15.97
C GLU A 31 -7.42 2.65 16.29
N ILE A 32 -8.03 1.65 15.64
CA ILE A 32 -9.41 1.22 15.94
C ILE A 32 -9.52 0.63 17.35
N PHE A 33 -8.55 -0.17 17.79
CA PHE A 33 -8.54 -0.73 19.14
C PHE A 33 -8.49 0.38 20.21
N GLN A 34 -7.61 1.37 20.02
CA GLN A 34 -7.43 2.48 20.97
C GLN A 34 -8.64 3.42 21.02
N ASN A 35 -9.35 3.59 19.90
CA ASN A 35 -10.45 4.53 19.76
C ASN A 35 -11.83 3.83 19.67
N TRP A 36 -11.93 2.56 20.05
CA TRP A 36 -13.13 1.72 19.82
C TRP A 36 -14.44 2.39 20.28
N SER A 37 -14.46 2.89 21.51
CA SER A 37 -15.61 3.58 22.09
C SER A 37 -15.87 4.94 21.44
N GLU A 38 -14.81 5.67 21.06
CA GLU A 38 -14.90 6.99 20.41
C GLU A 38 -15.41 6.89 18.96
N LEU A 39 -15.14 5.77 18.30
CA LEU A 39 -15.67 5.43 16.98
C LEU A 39 -17.16 5.02 17.02
N GLY A 40 -17.76 4.96 18.22
CA GLY A 40 -19.18 4.68 18.41
C GLY A 40 -19.55 3.20 18.43
N PHE A 41 -18.56 2.30 18.60
CA PHE A 41 -18.84 0.89 18.76
C PHE A 41 -19.25 0.56 20.20
N VAL A 42 -20.08 -0.47 20.33
CA VAL A 42 -20.59 -0.96 21.62
C VAL A 42 -19.86 -2.24 22.01
N GLY A 43 -19.61 -2.40 23.31
CA GLY A 43 -18.91 -3.57 23.84
C GLY A 43 -17.39 -3.46 23.71
N GLU A 44 -16.71 -4.58 23.89
CA GLU A 44 -15.26 -4.66 23.80
C GLU A 44 -14.81 -4.90 22.34
N CYS A 45 -13.65 -4.35 21.99
CA CYS A 45 -13.02 -4.61 20.71
C CYS A 45 -12.71 -6.12 20.57
N PRO A 46 -13.03 -6.77 19.44
CA PRO A 46 -12.88 -8.22 19.26
C PRO A 46 -11.41 -8.69 19.21
N TYR A 47 -10.47 -7.75 19.18
CA TYR A 47 -9.03 -7.98 19.25
C TYR A 47 -8.41 -6.98 20.22
N SER A 48 -7.27 -7.36 20.79
CA SER A 48 -6.49 -6.53 21.69
C SER A 48 -5.02 -6.53 21.27
N PHE A 49 -4.31 -5.49 21.68
CA PHE A 49 -2.87 -5.36 21.50
C PHE A 49 -2.21 -5.13 22.87
N GLY A 50 -1.08 -5.78 23.10
CA GLY A 50 -0.24 -5.52 24.27
C GLY A 50 0.46 -4.15 24.18
N GLU A 51 0.86 -3.59 25.31
CA GLU A 51 1.63 -2.34 25.36
C GLU A 51 2.92 -2.43 24.55
N ASP A 52 3.60 -3.59 24.60
CA ASP A 52 4.81 -3.86 23.82
C ASP A 52 4.54 -3.80 22.31
N GLU A 53 3.41 -4.35 21.84
CA GLU A 53 3.04 -4.35 20.42
C GLU A 53 2.69 -2.94 19.92
N ILE A 54 2.07 -2.13 20.77
CA ILE A 54 1.75 -0.74 20.49
C ILE A 54 3.02 0.12 20.46
N ALA A 55 3.96 -0.12 21.37
CA ALA A 55 5.25 0.57 21.37
C ALA A 55 6.12 0.17 20.18
N GLU A 56 6.14 -1.12 19.82
CA GLU A 56 6.86 -1.64 18.66
C GLU A 56 6.35 -1.04 17.34
N ARG A 57 5.04 -0.75 17.25
CA ARG A 57 4.43 -0.08 16.09
C ARG A 57 5.21 1.20 15.74
N ASP A 58 5.38 2.10 16.69
CA ASP A 58 5.96 3.43 16.41
C ASP A 58 7.42 3.33 15.96
N ALA A 59 8.18 2.42 16.58
CA ALA A 59 9.56 2.17 16.20
C ALA A 59 9.65 1.61 14.77
N ARG A 60 8.83 0.61 14.44
CA ARG A 60 8.85 -0.05 13.13
C ARG A 60 8.22 0.76 12.01
N PHE A 61 7.30 1.67 12.34
CA PHE A 61 6.63 2.49 11.34
C PHE A 61 7.59 3.47 10.67
N THR A 62 8.59 3.96 11.41
CA THR A 62 9.63 4.84 10.86
C THR A 62 10.45 4.12 9.78
N ASP A 63 10.97 2.93 10.09
CA ASP A 63 11.74 2.11 9.14
C ASP A 63 10.88 1.75 7.92
N TYR A 64 9.60 1.47 8.14
CA TYR A 64 8.65 1.21 7.07
C TYR A 64 8.46 2.42 6.15
N GLU A 65 8.27 3.62 6.70
CA GLU A 65 8.12 4.83 5.89
C GLU A 65 9.35 5.10 5.03
N ASP A 66 10.54 4.88 5.58
CA ASP A 66 11.80 5.04 4.86
C ASP A 66 11.91 4.02 3.71
N TRP A 67 11.58 2.75 3.97
CA TRP A 67 11.51 1.73 2.93
C TRP A 67 10.47 2.07 1.86
N PHE A 68 9.27 2.50 2.26
CA PHE A 68 8.17 2.80 1.35
C PHE A 68 8.54 3.96 0.40
N LYS A 69 9.14 5.03 0.93
CA LYS A 69 9.64 6.16 0.14
C LYS A 69 10.75 5.72 -0.82
N ALA A 70 11.71 4.92 -0.35
CA ALA A 70 12.79 4.41 -1.19
C ALA A 70 12.24 3.52 -2.33
N ASN A 71 11.27 2.66 -2.04
CA ASN A 71 10.61 1.80 -3.01
C ASN A 71 9.83 2.62 -4.06
N GLU A 72 9.10 3.65 -3.63
CA GLU A 72 8.37 4.55 -4.53
C GLU A 72 9.32 5.28 -5.49
N ILE A 73 10.47 5.76 -4.99
CA ILE A 73 11.51 6.38 -5.82
C ILE A 73 12.06 5.37 -6.83
N ALA A 74 12.40 4.16 -6.39
CA ALA A 74 12.94 3.12 -7.26
C ALA A 74 11.98 2.78 -8.41
N ARG A 75 10.68 2.57 -8.10
CA ARG A 75 9.63 2.31 -9.11
C ARG A 75 9.53 3.42 -10.16
N LYS A 76 9.51 4.68 -9.71
CA LYS A 76 9.48 5.84 -10.62
C LYS A 76 10.73 5.93 -11.50
N CYS A 77 11.91 5.62 -10.96
CA CYS A 77 13.16 5.62 -11.71
C CYS A 77 13.23 4.47 -12.73
N LEU A 78 12.68 3.31 -12.40
CA LEU A 78 12.71 2.10 -13.23
C LEU A 78 11.53 1.99 -14.21
N ASP A 79 10.55 2.88 -14.11
CA ASP A 79 9.30 2.85 -14.89
C ASP A 79 8.57 1.51 -14.71
N THR A 80 8.52 1.04 -13.46
CA THR A 80 7.86 -0.21 -13.06
C THR A 80 6.60 0.06 -12.26
N ASP A 81 5.64 -0.87 -12.32
CA ASP A 81 4.49 -0.88 -11.41
C ASP A 81 4.85 -1.37 -9.99
N GLU A 82 3.84 -1.64 -9.16
CA GLU A 82 3.96 -2.07 -7.77
C GLU A 82 4.56 -3.47 -7.61
N GLU A 83 4.43 -4.31 -8.64
CA GLU A 83 4.98 -5.66 -8.68
C GLU A 83 6.40 -5.68 -9.30
N GLY A 84 6.94 -4.52 -9.66
CA GLY A 84 8.21 -4.41 -10.38
C GLY A 84 8.09 -4.79 -11.86
N TRP A 85 6.88 -4.89 -12.39
CA TRP A 85 6.65 -5.18 -13.79
C TRP A 85 6.89 -3.94 -14.63
N ILE A 86 7.69 -4.11 -15.69
CA ILE A 86 7.82 -3.12 -16.76
C ILE A 86 6.90 -3.59 -17.87
N SER A 87 5.88 -2.79 -18.20
CA SER A 87 5.02 -3.11 -19.33
C SER A 87 5.88 -3.33 -20.58
N PRO A 88 5.76 -4.48 -21.27
CA PRO A 88 6.41 -4.63 -22.57
C PRO A 88 5.88 -3.49 -23.42
N ARG A 89 6.73 -2.48 -23.70
CA ARG A 89 6.37 -1.34 -24.54
C ARG A 89 5.57 -1.90 -25.71
N VAL A 90 4.36 -1.41 -25.95
CA VAL A 90 3.53 -1.83 -27.09
C VAL A 90 4.32 -1.53 -28.37
N GLY A 91 5.10 -2.52 -28.75
CA GLY A 91 6.00 -2.61 -29.87
C GLY A 91 5.67 -3.86 -30.66
N TYR A 92 4.41 -4.30 -30.64
CA TYR A 92 3.82 -4.91 -31.84
C TYR A 92 3.35 -3.76 -32.74
N ARG A 93 4.28 -2.89 -33.12
CA ARG A 93 4.18 -2.31 -34.45
C ARG A 93 4.45 -3.52 -35.33
N GLY A 94 3.37 -4.09 -35.88
CA GLY A 94 3.48 -4.75 -37.17
C GLY A 94 4.09 -3.71 -38.09
N GLU A 95 5.41 -3.68 -38.17
CA GLU A 95 6.13 -2.99 -39.19
C GLU A 95 5.74 -3.71 -40.47
N THR A 96 4.69 -3.18 -41.09
CA THR A 96 4.46 -3.31 -42.52
C THR A 96 5.81 -3.17 -43.22
N PRO A 97 6.23 -4.14 -44.05
CA PRO A 97 7.48 -4.04 -44.78
C PRO A 97 7.54 -2.70 -45.49
N ALA A 98 8.65 -1.98 -45.33
CA ALA A 98 8.88 -0.73 -46.05
C ALA A 98 8.60 -0.94 -47.55
N GLU A 99 7.78 -0.05 -48.10
CA GLU A 99 7.35 0.01 -49.50
C GLU A 99 8.53 -0.02 -50.50
N PRO A 100 8.27 -0.43 -51.76
CA PRO A 100 9.30 -0.87 -52.69
C PRO A 100 10.20 0.28 -53.14
N ARG A 101 11.50 -0.03 -53.30
CA ARG A 101 12.45 0.82 -54.03
C ARG A 101 11.97 1.00 -55.47
N THR A 102 11.68 2.24 -55.85
CA THR A 102 11.58 2.64 -57.26
C THR A 102 12.75 3.54 -57.64
N VAL A 103 13.61 2.95 -58.48
CA VAL A 103 14.60 3.46 -59.46
C VAL A 103 15.60 4.50 -58.98
#